data_AF-A0A7X7XYV0-F1
#
_entry.id   AF-A0A7X7XYV0-F1
#
_cell.length_a   1.000
_cell.length_b   1.000
_cell.length_c   1.000
_cell.angle_alpha   90.00
_cell.angle_beta   90.00
_cell.angle_gamma   90.00
#
_symmetry.space_group_name_H-M   'P 1'
#
loop_
_entity.id
_entity.type
_entity.pdbx_description
1 polymer ?
#
loop_
_entity_poly.entity_id
_entity_poly.type
_entity_poly.pdbx_seq_one_letter_code
_entity_poly.pdbx_strand_id
1 'polypeptide(L)'
;MAKGKIRHMFPGGNTSLGFFSYYDYILSQEEANRIICIKGGPGVGKSTFMKKIGEQFLHMGYNLEYMHCSSDSESLDGIVIPAKKVALLDGTAPHVVDPKNPGAVDEIINLGDFWDEEGIRKNKDKIMKCNREVRENFKRAYRYIKAAYLIYEDSSEMIK
;
A
#
# COMPACT_ATOMS: atom_id res chain seq x y z
N MET A 1 7.80 -0.60 -30.82
CA MET A 1 7.87 -1.68 -29.81
C MET A 1 6.51 -1.83 -29.17
N ALA A 2 6.06 -3.04 -28.87
CA ALA A 2 4.78 -3.24 -28.18
C ALA A 2 4.87 -2.67 -26.76
N LYS A 3 3.91 -1.84 -26.37
CA LYS A 3 3.81 -1.30 -25.00
C LYS A 3 3.56 -2.47 -24.04
N GLY A 4 4.20 -2.46 -22.88
CA GLY A 4 3.94 -3.47 -21.84
C GLY A 4 2.49 -3.43 -21.37
N LYS A 5 2.07 -4.44 -20.61
CA LYS A 5 0.73 -4.51 -20.00
C LYS A 5 0.79 -4.21 -18.50
N ILE A 6 -0.26 -3.56 -17.99
CA ILE A 6 -0.45 -3.36 -16.55
C ILE A 6 -1.53 -4.33 -16.07
N ARG A 7 -1.24 -5.08 -15.02
CA ARG A 7 -2.23 -5.80 -14.21
C ARG A 7 -2.53 -4.96 -12.97
N HIS A 8 -3.80 -4.76 -12.67
CA HIS A 8 -4.23 -4.06 -11.45
C HIS A 8 -4.62 -5.06 -10.38
N MET A 9 -4.13 -4.86 -9.16
CA MET A 9 -4.28 -5.74 -8.03
C MET A 9 -4.71 -4.95 -6.80
N PHE A 10 -5.49 -5.60 -5.94
CA PHE A 10 -6.05 -5.02 -4.71
C PHE A 10 -5.68 -5.92 -3.53
N PRO A 11 -4.40 -5.94 -3.12
CA PRO A 11 -3.91 -6.92 -2.14
C PRO A 11 -4.27 -6.56 -0.69
N GLY A 12 -4.74 -5.33 -0.42
CA GLY A 12 -5.21 -4.89 0.90
C GLY A 12 -6.72 -4.74 0.95
N GLY A 13 -7.34 -5.16 2.05
CA GLY A 13 -8.79 -5.09 2.24
C GLY A 13 -9.20 -4.78 3.67
N ASN A 14 -10.28 -4.03 3.82
CA ASN A 14 -10.94 -3.79 5.10
C ASN A 14 -11.99 -4.89 5.33
N THR A 15 -11.71 -5.83 6.24
CA THR A 15 -12.50 -7.06 6.45
C THR A 15 -13.20 -7.08 7.81
N SER A 16 -14.02 -8.10 8.05
CA SER A 16 -14.64 -8.39 9.36
C SER A 16 -13.61 -8.71 10.46
N LEU A 17 -12.39 -9.07 10.07
CA LEU A 17 -11.25 -9.30 10.96
C LEU A 17 -10.35 -8.06 11.11
N GLY A 18 -10.71 -6.94 10.51
CA GLY A 18 -9.90 -5.73 10.43
C GLY A 18 -9.18 -5.58 9.08
N PHE A 19 -8.13 -4.78 9.04
CA PHE A 19 -7.31 -4.65 7.84
C PHE A 19 -6.54 -5.96 7.58
N PHE A 20 -6.72 -6.54 6.40
CA PHE A 20 -6.00 -7.72 5.93
C PHE A 20 -5.19 -7.37 4.69
N SER A 21 -4.01 -7.97 4.55
CA SER A 21 -3.13 -7.67 3.42
C SER A 21 -2.34 -8.88 2.91
N TYR A 22 -2.17 -8.92 1.59
CA TYR A 22 -1.33 -9.85 0.87
C TYR A 22 0.00 -9.25 0.38
N TYR A 23 0.43 -8.05 0.83
CA TYR A 23 1.67 -7.43 0.32
C TYR A 23 2.92 -8.33 0.52
N ASP A 24 2.96 -9.12 1.59
CA ASP A 24 4.05 -10.07 1.86
C ASP A 24 4.19 -11.20 0.82
N TYR A 25 3.13 -11.46 0.04
CA TYR A 25 3.10 -12.55 -0.95
C TYR A 25 3.30 -12.07 -2.38
N ILE A 26 3.50 -10.76 -2.58
CA ILE A 26 3.62 -10.17 -3.91
C ILE A 26 4.94 -10.57 -4.57
N LEU A 27 6.04 -10.48 -3.84
CA LEU A 27 7.36 -10.87 -4.30
C LEU A 27 8.14 -11.39 -3.10
N SER A 28 8.52 -12.67 -3.14
CA SER A 28 9.27 -13.29 -2.04
C SER A 28 10.68 -12.68 -1.94
N GLN A 29 11.26 -12.76 -0.74
CA GLN A 29 12.61 -12.25 -0.49
C GLN A 29 13.66 -13.05 -1.27
N GLU A 30 13.42 -14.34 -1.46
CA GLU A 30 14.31 -15.27 -2.16
C GLU A 30 14.30 -15.04 -3.67
N GLU A 31 13.17 -14.62 -4.25
CA GLU A 31 13.06 -14.33 -5.67
C GLU A 31 13.44 -12.89 -6.00
N ALA A 32 13.25 -11.96 -5.08
CA ALA A 32 13.50 -10.56 -5.31
C ALA A 32 14.98 -10.25 -5.58
N ASN A 33 15.23 -9.51 -6.65
CA ASN A 33 16.52 -8.87 -6.86
C ASN A 33 16.64 -7.57 -6.06
N ARG A 34 15.51 -6.87 -5.87
CA ARG A 34 15.45 -5.64 -5.06
C ARG A 34 14.02 -5.35 -4.60
N ILE A 35 13.86 -4.96 -3.35
CA ILE A 35 12.60 -4.47 -2.80
C ILE A 35 12.86 -3.08 -2.22
N ILE A 36 12.12 -2.09 -2.68
CA ILE A 36 12.29 -0.71 -2.26
C ILE A 36 11.09 -0.32 -1.39
N CYS A 37 11.34 -0.14 -0.11
CA CYS A 37 10.37 0.36 0.86
C CYS A 37 10.35 1.89 0.81
N ILE A 38 9.29 2.46 0.26
CA ILE A 38 9.07 3.91 0.22
C ILE A 38 8.41 4.32 1.52
N LYS A 39 9.10 5.12 2.33
CA LYS A 39 8.60 5.66 3.60
C LYS A 39 8.25 7.14 3.43
N GLY A 40 7.27 7.62 4.19
CA GLY A 40 6.94 9.04 4.28
C GLY A 40 5.48 9.31 4.65
N GLY A 41 5.16 10.54 5.02
CA GLY A 41 3.81 10.93 5.41
C GLY A 41 2.78 10.85 4.28
N PRO A 42 1.47 10.97 4.57
CA PRO A 42 0.47 11.17 3.53
C PRO A 42 0.80 12.44 2.71
N GLY A 43 0.57 12.40 1.40
CA GLY A 43 0.75 13.56 0.53
C GLY A 43 2.19 13.84 0.05
N VAL A 44 3.21 13.12 0.51
CA VAL A 44 4.61 13.30 0.03
C VAL A 44 4.88 12.76 -1.39
N GLY A 45 3.83 12.35 -2.10
CA GLY A 45 3.94 11.91 -3.50
C GLY A 45 4.35 10.45 -3.72
N LYS A 46 4.23 9.55 -2.72
CA LYS A 46 4.59 8.11 -2.85
C LYS A 46 3.95 7.43 -4.06
N SER A 47 2.62 7.50 -4.16
CA SER A 47 1.86 6.94 -5.29
C SER A 47 2.26 7.56 -6.63
N THR A 48 2.42 8.89 -6.68
CA THR A 48 2.89 9.60 -7.88
C THR A 48 4.29 9.15 -8.30
N PHE A 49 5.20 8.97 -7.35
CA PHE A 49 6.55 8.48 -7.59
C PHE A 49 6.53 7.07 -8.18
N MET A 50 5.75 6.15 -7.60
CA MET A 50 5.56 4.81 -8.13
C MET A 50 4.95 4.80 -9.54
N LYS A 51 3.89 5.57 -9.77
CA LYS A 51 3.26 5.69 -11.10
C LYS A 51 4.24 6.18 -12.16
N LYS A 52 5.04 7.22 -11.87
CA LYS A 52 6.07 7.72 -12.79
C LYS A 52 7.12 6.67 -13.13
N ILE A 53 7.60 5.92 -12.14
CA ILE A 53 8.54 4.81 -12.37
C ILE A 53 7.88 3.73 -13.24
N GLY A 54 6.66 3.32 -12.90
CA GLY A 54 5.88 2.35 -13.67
C GLY A 54 5.73 2.78 -15.13
N GLU A 55 5.29 4.01 -15.39
CA GLU A 55 5.15 4.54 -16.76
C GLU A 55 6.44 4.44 -17.59
N GLN A 56 7.61 4.71 -16.99
CA GLN A 56 8.88 4.55 -17.68
C GLN A 56 9.16 3.09 -18.05
N PHE A 57 8.97 2.16 -17.12
CA PHE A 57 9.14 0.73 -17.41
C PHE A 57 8.15 0.22 -18.46
N LEU A 58 6.92 0.73 -18.44
CA LEU A 58 5.89 0.41 -19.44
C LEU A 58 6.30 0.88 -20.84
N HIS A 59 6.88 2.08 -20.96
CA HIS A 59 7.41 2.62 -22.21
C HIS A 59 8.61 1.82 -22.74
N MET A 60 9.41 1.25 -21.83
CA MET A 60 10.49 0.32 -22.16
C MET A 60 9.99 -1.09 -22.54
N GLY A 61 8.68 -1.33 -22.52
CA GLY A 61 8.07 -2.61 -22.92
C GLY A 61 7.93 -3.64 -21.79
N TYR A 62 8.16 -3.27 -20.54
CA TYR A 62 7.98 -4.20 -19.41
C TYR A 62 6.53 -4.27 -18.94
N ASN A 63 6.10 -5.47 -18.55
CA ASN A 63 4.84 -5.65 -17.84
C ASN A 63 4.96 -5.19 -16.39
N LEU A 64 3.85 -4.72 -15.83
CA LEU A 64 3.77 -4.19 -14.48
C LEU A 64 2.57 -4.78 -13.74
N GLU A 65 2.71 -4.89 -12.43
CA GLU A 65 1.60 -5.13 -11.54
C GLU A 65 1.45 -3.94 -10.60
N TYR A 66 0.29 -3.30 -10.64
CA TYR A 66 -0.06 -2.13 -9.82
C TYR A 66 -0.88 -2.61 -8.63
N MET A 67 -0.45 -2.22 -7.44
CA MET A 67 -1.08 -2.59 -6.18
C MET A 67 -1.77 -1.36 -5.62
N HIS A 68 -3.10 -1.36 -5.68
CA HIS A 68 -3.92 -0.22 -5.28
C HIS A 68 -4.12 -0.15 -3.77
N CYS A 69 -4.25 1.08 -3.27
CA CYS A 69 -4.47 1.36 -1.87
C CYS A 69 -5.87 0.98 -1.43
N SER A 70 -5.97 0.33 -0.28
CA SER A 70 -7.24 -0.11 0.31
C SER A 70 -8.16 1.05 0.76
N SER A 71 -7.61 2.25 0.90
CA SER A 71 -8.33 3.46 1.32
C SER A 71 -8.57 4.46 0.18
N ASP A 72 -7.84 4.32 -0.93
CA ASP A 72 -7.96 5.17 -2.12
C ASP A 72 -7.58 4.35 -3.36
N SER A 73 -8.57 3.93 -4.15
CA SER A 73 -8.36 3.09 -5.33
C SER A 73 -7.59 3.78 -6.45
N GLU A 74 -7.43 5.10 -6.41
CA GLU A 74 -6.60 5.85 -7.36
C GLU A 74 -5.16 5.97 -6.87
N SER A 75 -4.87 5.64 -5.61
CA SER A 75 -3.51 5.62 -5.06
C SER A 75 -2.88 4.23 -5.17
N LEU A 76 -1.57 4.18 -5.43
CA LEU A 76 -0.80 2.95 -5.36
C LEU A 76 -0.08 2.85 -4.02
N ASP A 77 -0.09 1.65 -3.45
CA ASP A 77 0.73 1.22 -2.32
C ASP A 77 1.87 0.31 -2.77
N GLY A 78 1.91 -0.07 -4.05
CA GLY A 78 3.03 -0.81 -4.59
C GLY A 78 3.02 -0.98 -6.09
N ILE A 79 4.20 -1.24 -6.66
CA ILE A 79 4.38 -1.70 -8.03
C ILE A 79 5.36 -2.86 -8.07
N VAL A 80 5.12 -3.80 -8.99
CA VAL A 80 6.05 -4.90 -9.28
C VAL A 80 6.43 -4.84 -10.75
N ILE A 81 7.71 -5.08 -11.03
CA ILE A 81 8.25 -5.29 -12.37
C ILE A 81 8.69 -6.75 -12.46
N PRO A 82 7.80 -7.70 -12.84
CA PRO A 82 8.07 -9.13 -12.69
C PRO A 82 9.33 -9.60 -13.43
N ALA A 83 9.55 -9.10 -14.65
CA ALA A 83 10.73 -9.43 -15.45
C ALA A 83 12.06 -8.97 -14.83
N LYS A 84 12.03 -8.01 -13.89
CA LYS A 84 13.19 -7.56 -13.14
C LYS A 84 13.26 -8.16 -11.74
N LYS A 85 12.19 -8.80 -11.27
CA LYS A 85 12.01 -9.22 -9.88
C LYS A 85 12.28 -8.06 -8.91
N VAL A 86 11.69 -6.91 -9.22
CA VAL A 86 11.80 -5.69 -8.41
C VAL A 86 10.42 -5.27 -7.95
N ALA A 87 10.30 -4.92 -6.67
CA ALA A 87 9.10 -4.33 -6.10
C ALA A 87 9.40 -2.97 -5.46
N LEU A 88 8.45 -2.03 -5.58
CA LEU A 88 8.41 -0.81 -4.79
C LEU A 88 7.14 -0.89 -3.94
N LEU A 89 7.25 -0.69 -2.64
CA LEU A 89 6.15 -0.85 -1.69
C LEU A 89 6.07 0.37 -0.76
N ASP A 90 4.87 0.84 -0.46
CA ASP A 90 4.63 1.82 0.60
C ASP A 90 4.83 1.14 1.95
N GLY A 91 5.84 1.57 2.70
CA GLY A 91 6.15 1.07 4.03
C GLY A 91 5.46 1.84 5.16
N THR A 92 4.44 2.66 4.86
CA THR A 92 3.71 3.46 5.84
C THR A 92 2.51 2.68 6.39
N ALA A 93 2.24 2.82 7.69
CA ALA A 93 1.04 2.23 8.31
C ALA A 93 -0.24 2.55 7.51
N PRO A 94 -1.18 1.60 7.34
CA PRO A 94 -1.24 0.25 7.95
C PRO A 94 -0.35 -0.80 7.29
N HIS A 95 0.30 -0.46 6.17
CA HIS A 95 1.19 -1.31 5.38
C HIS A 95 2.61 -1.23 5.94
N VAL A 96 2.82 -1.76 7.16
CA VAL A 96 4.17 -1.79 7.75
C VAL A 96 4.98 -2.89 7.07
N VAL A 97 5.51 -2.59 5.87
CA VAL A 97 6.58 -3.36 5.26
C VAL A 97 7.88 -2.72 5.72
N ASP A 98 8.53 -3.34 6.71
CA ASP A 98 9.91 -3.02 7.05
C ASP A 98 10.84 -3.97 6.29
N PRO A 99 12.03 -3.50 5.87
CA PRO A 99 13.07 -4.35 5.28
C PRO A 99 13.34 -5.61 6.11
N LYS A 100 13.30 -6.77 5.47
CA LYS A 100 13.63 -8.06 6.08
C LYS A 100 15.13 -8.34 5.99
N ASN A 101 15.75 -8.00 4.86
CA ASN A 101 17.17 -8.12 4.56
C ASN A 101 17.75 -6.80 4.00
N PRO A 102 17.91 -5.76 4.84
CA PRO A 102 18.45 -4.46 4.42
C PRO A 102 19.83 -4.57 3.75
N GLY A 103 20.00 -3.91 2.61
CA GLY A 103 21.27 -3.84 1.88
C GLY A 103 21.64 -5.08 1.05
N ALA A 104 20.99 -6.22 1.31
CA ALA A 104 21.09 -7.40 0.45
C ALA A 104 20.05 -7.38 -0.67
N VAL A 105 18.78 -7.16 -0.30
CA VAL A 105 17.64 -7.08 -1.24
C VAL A 105 16.80 -5.84 -0.97
N ASP A 106 16.63 -5.48 0.30
CA ASP A 106 15.76 -4.38 0.69
C ASP A 106 16.50 -3.03 0.77
N GLU A 107 15.83 -1.98 0.33
CA GLU A 107 16.30 -0.60 0.39
C GLU A 107 15.17 0.33 0.87
N ILE A 108 15.52 1.40 1.58
CA ILE A 108 14.57 2.42 2.01
C ILE A 108 14.77 3.69 1.20
N ILE A 109 13.67 4.21 0.64
CA ILE A 109 13.61 5.58 0.14
C ILE A 109 12.71 6.37 1.07
N ASN A 110 13.26 7.36 1.76
CA ASN A 110 12.50 8.25 2.63
C ASN A 110 12.08 9.51 1.89
N LEU A 111 10.80 9.59 1.50
CA LEU A 111 10.24 10.80 0.90
C LEU A 111 9.83 11.85 1.96
N GLY A 112 9.88 11.49 3.24
CA GLY A 112 9.69 12.44 4.34
C GLY A 112 10.76 13.54 4.37
N ASP A 113 11.94 13.31 3.79
CA ASP A 113 13.01 14.32 3.75
C ASP A 113 12.67 15.53 2.86
N PHE A 114 11.59 15.45 2.07
CA PHE A 114 11.18 16.50 1.12
C PHE A 114 9.86 17.22 1.51
N TRP A 115 9.32 17.00 2.71
CA TRP A 115 8.09 17.67 3.13
C TRP A 115 8.31 19.10 3.64
N ASP A 116 7.24 19.88 3.73
CA ASP A 116 7.25 21.18 4.43
C ASP A 116 7.24 20.95 5.96
N GLU A 117 8.42 20.89 6.55
CA GLU A 117 8.57 20.64 7.98
C GLU A 117 7.96 21.76 8.82
N GLU A 118 8.10 23.03 8.42
CA GLU A 118 7.57 24.17 9.17
C GLU A 118 6.03 24.14 9.16
N GLY A 119 5.42 23.94 7.98
CA GLY A 119 3.99 23.83 7.82
C GLY A 119 3.40 22.66 8.60
N ILE A 120 4.06 21.49 8.60
CA ILE A 120 3.65 20.33 9.40
C ILE A 120 3.74 20.63 10.90
N ARG A 121 4.88 21.17 11.37
CA ARG A 121 5.08 21.50 12.79
C ARG A 121 4.06 22.51 13.29
N LYS A 122 3.75 23.54 12.49
CA LYS A 122 2.73 24.54 12.80
C LYS A 122 1.33 23.94 12.98
N ASN A 123 1.03 22.83 12.30
CA ASN A 123 -0.27 22.16 12.35
C ASN A 123 -0.27 20.87 13.18
N LYS A 124 0.79 20.60 13.96
CA LYS A 124 0.99 19.36 14.73
C LYS A 124 -0.25 18.90 15.47
N ASP A 125 -0.86 19.76 16.28
CA ASP A 125 -1.99 19.36 17.13
C ASP A 125 -3.24 19.00 16.32
N LYS A 126 -3.48 19.73 15.21
CA LYS A 126 -4.57 19.41 14.28
C LYS A 126 -4.34 18.07 13.60
N ILE A 127 -3.10 17.82 13.15
CA ILE A 127 -2.72 16.54 12.52
C ILE A 127 -2.88 15.38 13.51
N MET A 128 -2.38 15.54 14.74
CA MET A 128 -2.51 14.51 15.79
C MET A 128 -3.98 14.23 16.14
N LYS A 129 -4.81 15.27 16.21
CA LYS A 129 -6.25 15.14 16.43
C LYS A 129 -6.93 14.38 15.27
N CYS A 130 -6.66 14.79 14.02
CA CYS A 130 -7.19 14.13 12.84
C CYS A 130 -6.81 12.64 12.79
N ASN A 131 -5.53 12.31 13.03
CA ASN A 131 -5.07 10.93 13.08
C ASN A 131 -5.78 10.09 14.16
N ARG A 132 -6.09 10.69 15.30
CA ARG A 132 -6.86 10.04 16.37
C ARG A 132 -8.30 9.76 15.92
N GLU A 133 -8.95 10.75 15.30
CA GLU A 133 -10.33 10.61 14.80
C GLU A 133 -10.42 9.53 13.70
N VAL A 134 -9.47 9.53 12.76
CA VAL A 134 -9.35 8.48 11.74
C VAL A 134 -9.25 7.10 12.38
N ARG A 135 -8.35 6.93 13.36
CA ARG A 135 -8.18 5.66 14.09
C ARG A 135 -9.48 5.20 14.76
N GLU A 136 -10.20 6.09 15.43
CA GLU A 136 -11.47 5.75 16.09
C GLU A 136 -12.57 5.43 15.08
N ASN A 137 -12.62 6.11 13.94
CA ASN A 137 -13.57 5.81 12.87
C ASN A 137 -13.30 4.45 12.24
N PHE A 138 -12.04 4.08 11.98
CA PHE A 138 -11.70 2.74 11.48
C PHE A 138 -12.09 1.64 12.48
N LYS A 139 -11.83 1.83 13.78
CA LYS A 139 -12.30 0.88 14.81
C LYS A 139 -13.82 0.69 14.76
N ARG A 140 -14.58 1.78 14.60
CA ARG A 140 -16.04 1.72 14.46
C ARG A 140 -16.44 0.99 13.18
N ALA A 141 -15.82 1.32 12.05
CA ALA A 141 -16.08 0.67 10.76
C ALA A 141 -15.86 -0.85 10.85
N TYR A 142 -14.74 -1.31 11.44
CA TYR A 142 -14.48 -2.74 11.59
C TYR A 142 -15.50 -3.44 12.51
N ARG A 143 -16.01 -2.78 13.55
CA ARG A 143 -17.12 -3.33 14.35
C ARG A 143 -18.38 -3.52 13.51
N TYR A 144 -18.73 -2.56 12.65
CA TYR A 144 -19.89 -2.68 11.78
C TYR A 144 -19.71 -3.75 10.70
N ILE A 145 -18.54 -3.81 10.05
CA ILE A 145 -18.22 -4.85 9.07
C ILE A 145 -18.28 -6.23 9.71
N LYS A 146 -17.75 -6.38 10.93
CA LYS A 146 -17.84 -7.64 11.67
C LYS A 146 -19.30 -8.03 11.98
N ALA A 147 -20.12 -7.08 12.42
CA ALA A 147 -21.54 -7.35 12.68
C ALA A 147 -22.28 -7.76 11.40
N ALA A 148 -22.04 -7.06 10.28
CA ALA A 148 -22.62 -7.40 8.98
C ALA A 148 -22.20 -8.79 8.50
N TYR A 149 -20.93 -9.17 8.72
CA TYR A 149 -20.42 -10.49 8.38
C TYR A 149 -21.12 -11.61 9.16
N LEU A 150 -21.37 -11.42 10.46
CA LEU A 150 -22.10 -12.42 11.27
C LEU A 150 -23.55 -12.62 10.77
N ILE A 151 -24.23 -11.54 10.37
CA ILE A 151 -25.57 -11.62 9.76
C ILE A 151 -25.51 -12.36 8.42
N TYR A 152 -24.49 -12.06 7.61
CA TYR A 152 -24.27 -12.73 6.34
C TYR A 152 -24.02 -14.24 6.52
N GLU A 153 -23.18 -14.64 7.48
CA GLU A 153 -22.92 -16.05 7.76
C GLU A 153 -24.19 -16.81 8.10
N ASP A 154 -24.98 -16.31 9.07
CA ASP A 154 -26.27 -16.90 9.46
C ASP A 154 -27.24 -17.02 8.26
N SER A 155 -27.37 -15.94 7.49
CA SER A 155 -28.21 -15.92 6.28
C SER A 155 -27.74 -16.94 5.23
N SER A 156 -26.43 -17.12 5.08
CA SER A 156 -25.84 -18.02 4.08
C SER A 156 -26.04 -19.51 4.42
N GLU A 157 -26.19 -19.85 5.70
CA GLU A 157 -26.49 -21.21 6.14
C GLU A 157 -27.94 -21.60 5.81
N MET A 158 -28.87 -20.64 5.87
CA MET A 158 -30.28 -20.87 5.54
C MET A 158 -30.56 -21.06 4.03
N ILE A 159 -29.62 -20.65 3.17
CA ILE A 159 -29.75 -20.70 1.70
C ILE A 159 -29.05 -21.96 1.13
N LYS A 160 -28.47 -22.81 1.97
CA LYS A 160 -27.96 -24.14 1.59
C LYS A 160 -29.08 -25.18 1.60
#